data_AF-A0A9L0SVC0-F1
#
_entry.id   AF-A0A9L0SVC0-F1
#
_cell.length_a   1.000
_cell.length_b   1.000
_cell.length_c   1.000
_cell.angle_alpha   90.00
_cell.angle_beta   90.00
_cell.angle_gamma   90.00
#
_symmetry.space_group_name_H-M   'P 1'
#
loop_
_entity.id
_entity.type
_entity.pdbx_description
1 polymer ?
#
loop_
_entity_poly.entity_id
_entity_poly.type
_entity_poly.pdbx_seq_one_letter_code
_entity_poly.pdbx_strand_id
1 'polypeptide(L)'
;MVLEARQKKLTYKGTPIRLSADFSAETLQARREWNDIFKNLKDKNLQPRILYPAKISFKYDGEIKTFPDKQKLREFIATKPPLQEILRKTLIPEKS
;
A
#
# COMPACT_ATOMS: atom_id res chain seq x y z
N MET A 1 -22.26 -6.67 -14.05
CA MET A 1 -21.01 -6.68 -14.85
C MET A 1 -19.83 -6.45 -13.91
N VAL A 2 -19.04 -7.49 -13.63
CA VAL A 2 -17.85 -7.39 -12.76
C VAL A 2 -16.65 -7.19 -13.67
N LEU A 3 -15.97 -6.05 -13.58
CA LEU A 3 -14.71 -5.84 -14.29
C LEU A 3 -13.62 -6.69 -13.61
N GLU A 4 -13.39 -7.91 -14.12
CA GLU A 4 -12.23 -8.72 -13.74
C GLU A 4 -10.95 -8.01 -14.22
N ALA A 5 -10.20 -7.44 -13.29
CA ALA A 5 -8.84 -6.97 -13.55
C ALA A 5 -7.92 -8.19 -13.77
N ARG A 6 -7.80 -8.65 -15.01
CA ARG A 6 -6.83 -9.68 -15.39
C ARG A 6 -5.42 -9.19 -15.06
N GLN A 7 -4.77 -9.78 -14.05
CA GLN A 7 -3.31 -9.75 -13.94
C GLN A 7 -2.75 -10.39 -15.22
N LYS A 8 -2.14 -9.60 -16.11
CA LYS A 8 -1.49 -10.12 -17.31
C LYS A 8 -0.27 -10.94 -16.89
N LYS A 9 -0.41 -12.26 -16.92
CA LYS A 9 0.68 -13.20 -16.68
C LYS A 9 1.68 -13.07 -17.84
N LEU A 10 2.83 -12.46 -17.57
CA LEU A 10 3.91 -12.36 -18.56
C LEU A 10 4.44 -13.77 -18.83
N THR A 11 4.51 -14.16 -20.10
CA THR A 11 5.04 -15.47 -20.50
C THR A 11 6.11 -15.27 -21.56
N TYR A 12 7.17 -16.07 -21.50
CA TYR A 12 8.22 -16.15 -22.51
C TYR A 12 8.44 -17.62 -22.84
N LYS A 13 8.32 -17.98 -24.13
CA LYS A 13 8.40 -19.37 -24.60
C LYS A 13 7.47 -20.34 -23.85
N GLY A 14 6.27 -19.89 -23.47
CA GLY A 14 5.31 -20.68 -22.71
C GLY A 14 5.55 -20.74 -21.21
N THR A 15 6.69 -20.24 -20.71
CA THR A 15 7.02 -20.20 -19.28
C THR A 15 6.58 -18.87 -18.66
N PRO A 16 5.84 -18.89 -17.53
CA PRO A 16 5.53 -17.65 -16.81
C PRO A 16 6.79 -17.01 -16.23
N ILE A 17 6.97 -15.72 -16.53
CA ILE A 17 8.07 -14.91 -16.00
C ILE A 17 7.51 -13.89 -15.02
N ARG A 18 8.23 -13.71 -13.91
CA ARG A 18 7.98 -12.64 -12.95
C ARG A 18 9.06 -11.58 -13.08
N LEU A 19 8.70 -10.40 -13.56
CA LEU A 19 9.58 -9.24 -13.49
C LEU A 19 9.52 -8.68 -12.07
N SER A 20 10.67 -8.61 -11.41
CA SER A 20 10.84 -7.95 -10.12
C SER A 20 11.95 -6.93 -10.27
N ALA A 21 11.76 -5.71 -9.74
CA ALA A 21 12.86 -4.77 -9.64
C ALA A 21 13.83 -5.24 -8.55
N ASP A 22 15.13 -5.08 -8.80
CA ASP A 22 16.15 -5.30 -7.78
C ASP A 22 16.09 -4.15 -6.77
N PHE A 23 15.76 -4.49 -5.52
CA PHE A 23 15.56 -3.52 -4.45
C PHE A 23 16.61 -3.78 -3.36
N SER A 24 17.16 -2.72 -2.77
CA SER A 24 17.96 -2.85 -1.55
C SER A 24 17.14 -3.52 -0.43
N ALA A 25 17.83 -4.16 0.52
CA ALA A 25 17.19 -4.78 1.68
C ALA A 25 16.28 -3.79 2.44
N GLU A 26 16.71 -2.54 2.58
CA GLU A 26 15.94 -1.45 3.19
C GLU A 26 14.64 -1.16 2.42
N THR A 27 14.72 -1.12 1.09
CA THR A 27 13.53 -0.87 0.24
C THR A 27 12.55 -2.04 0.30
N LEU A 28 13.07 -3.28 0.37
CA LEU A 28 12.24 -4.48 0.55
C LEU A 28 11.54 -4.49 1.91
N GLN A 29 12.25 -4.10 2.97
CA GLN A 29 11.68 -4.00 4.31
C GLN A 29 10.58 -2.95 4.38
N ALA A 30 10.84 -1.74 3.88
CA ALA A 30 9.84 -0.68 3.81
C ALA A 30 8.59 -1.11 3.02
N ARG A 31 8.76 -1.84 1.91
CA ARG A 31 7.63 -2.42 1.15
C ARG A 31 6.85 -3.47 1.93
N ARG A 32 7.51 -4.27 2.77
CA ARG A 32 6.80 -5.23 3.64
C ARG A 32 5.93 -4.49 4.65
N GLU A 33 6.44 -3.43 5.26
CA GLU A 33 5.65 -2.60 6.19
C GLU A 33 4.43 -1.96 5.50
N TRP A 34 4.55 -1.63 4.21
CA TRP A 34 3.42 -1.12 3.43
C TRP A 34 2.35 -2.16 3.12
N ASN A 35 2.64 -3.47 3.17
CA ASN A 35 1.67 -4.49 2.76
C ASN A 35 0.42 -4.53 3.63
N ASP A 36 0.56 -4.43 4.95
CA ASP A 36 -0.59 -4.44 5.86
C ASP A 36 -1.43 -3.18 5.71
N ILE A 37 -0.79 -2.03 5.55
CA ILE A 37 -1.46 -0.75 5.31
C ILE A 37 -2.20 -0.78 3.97
N PHE A 38 -1.56 -1.30 2.93
CA PHE A 38 -2.15 -1.44 1.60
C PHE A 38 -3.42 -2.29 1.61
N LYS A 39 -3.43 -3.42 2.33
CA LYS A 39 -4.62 -4.28 2.47
C LYS A 39 -5.78 -3.52 3.11
N ASN A 40 -5.54 -2.77 4.18
CA ASN A 40 -6.58 -2.00 4.88
C ASN A 40 -7.12 -0.84 4.03
N LEU A 41 -6.23 -0.11 3.32
CA LEU A 41 -6.64 0.94 2.40
C LEU A 41 -7.45 0.40 1.21
N LYS A 42 -7.16 -0.83 0.77
CA LYS A 42 -7.88 -1.50 -0.31
C LYS A 42 -9.29 -1.91 0.14
N ASP A 43 -9.46 -2.40 1.37
CA ASP A 43 -10.76 -2.75 1.96
C ASP A 43 -11.71 -1.54 1.99
N LYS A 44 -11.18 -0.34 2.25
CA LYS A 44 -11.95 0.91 2.24
C LYS A 44 -12.06 1.58 0.88
N ASN A 45 -11.68 0.90 -0.20
CA ASN A 45 -11.80 1.39 -1.57
C ASN A 45 -11.06 2.73 -1.83
N LEU A 46 -9.98 3.02 -1.07
CA LEU A 46 -9.18 4.25 -1.18
C LEU A 46 -8.16 4.22 -2.35
N GLN A 47 -8.25 3.20 -3.21
CA GLN A 47 -7.41 3.03 -4.40
C GLN A 47 -5.89 3.16 -4.10
N PRO A 48 -5.35 2.40 -3.12
CA PRO A 48 -3.95 2.52 -2.76
C PRO A 48 -3.04 2.07 -3.90
N ARG A 49 -1.87 2.72 -4.00
CA ARG A 49 -0.78 2.39 -4.93
C ARG A 49 0.55 2.43 -4.20
N ILE A 50 1.41 1.44 -4.43
CA ILE A 50 2.80 1.46 -3.94
C ILE A 50 3.67 1.97 -5.08
N LEU A 51 4.28 3.13 -4.88
CA LEU A 51 5.17 3.78 -5.81
C LEU A 51 6.64 3.41 -5.53
N TYR A 52 7.46 3.45 -6.59
CA TYR A 52 8.90 3.28 -6.47
C TYR A 52 9.55 4.46 -5.72
N PRO A 53 10.57 4.24 -4.88
CA PRO A 53 11.10 2.93 -4.45
C PRO A 53 10.25 2.25 -3.37
N ALA A 54 9.75 2.98 -2.36
CA ALA A 54 8.88 2.46 -1.30
C ALA A 54 7.96 3.55 -0.74
N LYS A 55 7.15 4.20 -1.59
CA LYS A 55 6.15 5.19 -1.15
C LYS A 55 4.76 4.60 -1.28
N ILE A 56 3.83 4.97 -0.40
CA ILE A 56 2.41 4.62 -0.56
C ILE A 56 1.63 5.87 -0.97
N SER A 57 0.69 5.72 -1.89
CA SER A 57 -0.30 6.74 -2.18
C SER A 57 -1.70 6.18 -2.18
N PHE A 58 -2.68 7.01 -1.84
CA PHE A 58 -4.09 6.66 -1.88
C PHE A 58 -4.95 7.90 -2.09
N LYS A 59 -6.17 7.69 -2.59
CA LYS A 59 -7.14 8.76 -2.77
C LYS A 59 -7.88 8.98 -1.44
N TYR A 60 -7.85 10.21 -0.95
CA TYR A 60 -8.61 10.64 0.23
C TYR A 60 -9.19 12.02 -0.02
N ASP A 61 -10.48 12.19 0.22
CA ASP A 61 -11.18 13.47 0.06
C ASP A 61 -11.02 14.09 -1.34
N GLY A 62 -11.01 13.25 -2.38
CA GLY A 62 -10.83 13.69 -3.77
C GLY A 62 -9.38 13.85 -4.21
N GLU A 63 -8.43 13.99 -3.28
CA GLU A 63 -7.01 14.20 -3.56
C GLU A 63 -6.18 12.91 -3.45
N ILE A 64 -5.10 12.81 -4.24
CA ILE A 64 -4.11 11.74 -4.08
C ILE A 64 -3.08 12.20 -3.05
N LYS A 65 -3.04 11.54 -1.90
CA LYS A 65 -2.00 11.76 -0.88
C LYS A 65 -0.90 10.72 -1.04
N THR A 66 0.37 11.15 -0.94
CA THR A 66 1.55 10.28 -1.10
C THR A 66 2.45 10.42 0.13
N PHE A 67 2.88 9.29 0.68
CA PHE A 67 3.69 9.21 1.88
C PHE A 67 4.96 8.39 1.61
N PRO A 68 6.15 8.96 1.88
CA PRO A 68 7.41 8.26 1.66
C PRO A 68 7.75 7.30 2.80
N ASP A 69 7.20 7.52 4.00
CA ASP A 69 7.50 6.74 5.20
C ASP A 69 6.24 6.59 6.08
N LYS A 70 6.29 5.61 6.98
CA LYS A 70 5.18 5.25 7.87
C LYS A 70 4.90 6.34 8.92
N GLN A 71 5.91 7.10 9.33
CA GLN A 71 5.76 8.13 10.36
C GLN A 71 4.90 9.30 9.85
N LYS A 72 5.19 9.82 8.66
CA LYS A 72 4.39 10.88 8.03
C LYS A 72 2.95 10.44 7.77
N LEU A 73 2.75 9.17 7.42
CA LEU A 73 1.41 8.62 7.32
C LEU A 73 0.69 8.63 8.68
N ARG A 74 1.38 8.23 9.76
CA ARG A 74 0.82 8.24 11.11
C ARG A 74 0.43 9.64 11.57
N GLU A 75 1.28 10.64 11.31
CA GLU A 75 1.00 12.06 11.61
C GLU A 75 -0.24 12.53 10.86
N PHE A 76 -0.36 12.22 9.55
CA PHE A 76 -1.54 12.56 8.77
C PHE A 76 -2.81 11.91 9.32
N ILE A 77 -2.75 10.62 9.67
CA ILE A 77 -3.89 9.88 10.23
C ILE A 77 -4.29 10.43 11.61
N ALA A 78 -3.34 10.84 12.43
CA ALA A 78 -3.63 11.44 13.74
C ALA A 78 -4.44 12.74 13.63
N THR A 79 -4.30 13.48 12.52
CA THR A 79 -5.12 14.68 12.25
C THR A 79 -6.50 14.38 11.65
N LYS A 80 -6.79 13.12 11.29
CA LYS A 80 -8.00 12.73 10.55
C LYS A 80 -8.72 11.58 11.28
N PRO A 81 -9.70 11.89 12.16
CA PRO A 81 -10.42 10.88 12.94
C PRO A 81 -11.02 9.72 12.10
N PRO A 82 -11.61 9.96 10.90
CA PRO A 82 -12.14 8.86 10.08
C PRO A 82 -11.05 7.87 9.62
N LEU A 83 -9.86 8.37 9.27
CA LEU A 83 -8.74 7.51 8.86
C LEU A 83 -8.11 6.80 10.06
N GLN A 84 -8.13 7.44 11.23
CA GLN A 84 -7.63 6.85 12.45
C GLN A 84 -8.42 5.60 12.83
N GLU A 85 -9.75 5.63 12.72
CA GLU A 85 -10.59 4.47 13.01
C GLU A 85 -10.30 3.30 12.06
N ILE A 86 -10.12 3.60 10.77
CA ILE A 86 -9.85 2.62 9.72
C ILE A 86 -8.49 1.92 9.93
N LEU A 87 -7.45 2.69 10.26
CA LEU A 87 -6.07 2.22 10.31
C LEU A 87 -5.57 1.94 11.73
N ARG A 88 -6.45 2.02 12.73
CA ARG A 88 -6.12 1.79 14.15
C ARG A 88 -5.50 0.42 14.38
N LYS A 89 -6.09 -0.62 13.78
CA LYS A 89 -5.65 -2.02 13.91
C LYS A 89 -4.28 -2.30 13.28
N THR A 90 -3.84 -1.45 12.34
CA THR A 90 -2.63 -1.66 11.54
C THR A 90 -1.44 -0.85 12.06
N LEU A 91 -1.71 0.32 12.65
CA LEU A 91 -0.68 1.28 13.06
C LEU A 91 -0.41 1.26 14.56
N ILE A 92 -1.32 0.72 15.37
CA ILE A 92 -1.13 0.53 16.81
C ILE A 92 -1.10 -0.97 17.06
N PRO A 93 0.07 -1.59 17.30
CA PRO A 93 0.05 -2.90 17.92
C PRO A 93 -0.56 -2.71 19.31
N GLU A 94 -1.69 -3.36 19.59
CA GLU A 94 -2.08 -3.59 20.98
C GLU A 94 -0.90 -4.27 21.65
N LYS A 95 -0.30 -3.60 22.64
CA LYS A 95 0.68 -4.23 23.52
C LYS A 95 -0.10 -5.29 24.29
N SER A 96 0.03 -6.54 23.88
CA SER A 96 -0.32 -7.69 24.71
C SER A 96 0.86 -8.09 25.56
#